data_AF-A0AAU6YJ78-F1
#
_entry.id   AF-A0AAU6YJ78-F1
#
_cell.length_a   1.000
_cell.length_b   1.000
_cell.length_c   1.000
_cell.angle_alpha   90.00
_cell.angle_beta   90.00
_cell.angle_gamma   90.00
#
_symmetry.space_group_name_H-M   'P 1'
#
loop_
_entity.id
_entity.type
_entity.pdbx_description
1 polymer ?
#
loop_
_entity_poly.entity_id
_entity_poly.type
_entity_poly.pdbx_seq_one_letter_code
_entity_poly.pdbx_strand_id
1 'polypeptide(L)'
;MARVTVEDCLEHVDNRFELVMLSTKRARQLATGGKEPRVAWENDKPTVVALREIAEGIVTNEFIAAEEIVTEDPVFAAFEDENNEAV
;
A
#
# COMPACT_ATOMS: atom_id res chain seq x y z
N MET A 1 -2.37 -9.96 17.74
CA MET A 1 -3.28 -8.80 17.71
C MET A 1 -2.67 -7.70 18.54
N ALA A 2 -1.74 -6.97 17.93
CA ALA A 2 -1.21 -5.75 18.51
C ALA A 2 -2.37 -4.76 18.78
N ARG A 3 -2.34 -4.11 19.95
CA ARG A 3 -3.30 -3.07 20.30
C ARG A 3 -2.80 -1.75 19.69
N VAL A 4 -3.21 -1.47 18.46
CA VAL A 4 -3.03 -0.15 17.82
C VAL A 4 -4.34 0.61 17.86
N THR A 5 -4.29 1.90 18.19
CA THR A 5 -5.47 2.78 18.24
C THR A 5 -5.49 3.74 17.06
N VAL A 6 -6.65 4.33 16.78
CA VAL A 6 -6.78 5.30 15.68
C VAL A 6 -6.05 6.58 16.04
N GLU A 7 -6.02 6.92 17.33
CA GLU A 7 -5.32 8.05 17.90
C GLU A 7 -3.82 8.02 17.57
N ASP A 8 -3.16 6.86 17.70
CA ASP A 8 -1.74 6.69 17.36
C ASP A 8 -1.46 6.99 15.87
N CYS A 9 -2.43 6.68 15.00
CA CYS A 9 -2.31 6.94 13.56
C CYS A 9 -2.56 8.41 13.22
N LEU A 10 -3.39 9.11 14.00
CA LEU A 10 -3.74 10.50 13.77
C LEU A 10 -2.62 11.48 14.19
N GLU A 11 -1.60 11.03 14.93
CA GLU A 11 -0.38 11.79 15.16
C GLU A 11 0.43 12.02 13.86
N HIS A 12 0.23 11.16 12.87
CA HIS A 12 0.97 11.15 11.60
C HIS A 12 0.10 11.48 10.38
N VAL A 13 -1.23 11.48 10.53
CA VAL A 13 -2.19 11.77 9.47
C VAL A 13 -3.33 12.61 10.03
N ASP A 14 -3.48 13.84 9.54
CA ASP A 14 -4.45 14.80 10.08
C ASP A 14 -5.92 14.44 9.77
N ASN A 15 -6.16 13.66 8.71
CA ASN A 15 -7.49 13.36 8.21
C ASN A 15 -7.83 11.86 8.31
N ARG A 16 -8.92 11.55 9.02
CA ARG A 16 -9.43 10.18 9.20
C ARG A 16 -9.80 9.48 7.90
N PHE A 17 -10.32 10.21 6.90
CA PHE A 17 -10.64 9.62 5.60
C PHE A 17 -9.36 9.28 4.84
N GLU A 18 -8.35 10.14 4.92
CA GLU A 18 -7.04 9.87 4.30
C GLU A 18 -6.35 8.69 4.99
N LEU A 19 -6.44 8.58 6.31
CA LEU A 19 -5.94 7.41 7.05
C LEU A 19 -6.57 6.11 6.52
N VAL A 20 -7.89 6.08 6.28
CA VAL A 20 -8.58 4.91 5.71
C VAL A 20 -8.08 4.61 4.30
N MET A 21 -7.92 5.62 3.46
CA MET A 21 -7.42 5.45 2.09
C MET A 21 -5.98 4.94 2.07
N LEU A 22 -5.10 5.57 2.86
CA LEU A 22 -3.68 5.23 2.99
C LEU A 22 -3.49 3.80 3.51
N SER A 23 -4.16 3.46 4.62
CA SER A 23 -4.09 2.12 5.20
C SER A 23 -4.64 1.05 4.26
N THR A 24 -5.69 1.35 3.49
CA THR A 24 -6.24 0.40 2.50
C THR A 24 -5.25 0.14 1.36
N LYS A 25 -4.66 1.20 0.80
CA LYS A 25 -3.64 1.07 -0.26
C LYS A 25 -2.44 0.26 0.23
N ARG A 26 -1.90 0.61 1.40
CA ARG A 26 -0.75 -0.10 1.98
C ARG A 26 -1.08 -1.56 2.31
N ALA A 27 -2.23 -1.83 2.90
CA ALA A 27 -2.66 -3.19 3.21
C ALA A 27 -2.78 -4.06 1.95
N ARG A 28 -3.21 -3.48 0.82
CA ARG A 28 -3.25 -4.19 -0.47
C ARG A 28 -1.84 -4.53 -0.97
N GLN A 29 -0.88 -3.62 -0.87
CA GLN A 29 0.52 -3.89 -1.24
C GLN A 29 1.10 -5.07 -0.44
N LEU A 30 0.82 -5.11 0.87
CA LEU A 30 1.22 -6.20 1.76
C LEU A 30 0.50 -7.51 1.43
N ALA A 31 -0.80 -7.46 1.12
CA ALA A 31 -1.61 -8.64 0.85
C ALA A 31 -1.30 -9.31 -0.51
N THR A 32 -1.03 -8.51 -1.55
CA THR A 32 -0.67 -9.01 -2.89
C THR A 32 0.78 -9.50 -2.95
N GLY A 33 1.56 -9.34 -1.88
CA GLY A 33 2.98 -9.73 -1.83
C GLY A 33 3.89 -8.83 -2.66
N GLY A 34 3.40 -7.66 -3.08
CA GLY A 34 4.17 -6.74 -3.92
C GLY A 34 5.22 -5.94 -3.14
N LYS A 35 5.09 -5.85 -1.81
CA LYS A 35 6.01 -5.12 -0.94
C LYS A 35 6.18 -5.82 0.38
N GLU A 36 7.39 -5.71 0.93
CA GLU A 36 7.70 -6.21 2.25
C GLU A 36 7.16 -5.26 3.35
N PRO A 37 6.75 -5.82 4.49
CA PRO A 37 6.42 -5.07 5.69
C PRO A 37 7.68 -4.37 6.24
N ARG A 38 7.51 -3.18 6.81
CA ARG A 38 8.57 -2.47 7.53
C ARG A 38 8.51 -2.67 9.05
N VAL A 39 7.42 -3.25 9.54
CA VAL A 39 7.25 -3.66 10.93
C VAL A 39 7.13 -5.19 11.02
N ALA A 40 7.46 -5.77 12.17
CA ALA A 40 7.40 -7.21 12.35
C ALA A 40 5.97 -7.75 12.26
N TRP A 41 5.81 -8.90 11.59
CA TRP A 41 4.56 -9.64 11.57
C TRP A 41 4.34 -10.36 12.89
N GLU A 42 3.34 -9.94 13.65
CA GLU A 42 2.95 -10.55 14.92
C GLU A 42 1.66 -11.38 14.78
N ASN A 43 1.54 -12.13 13.68
CA ASN A 43 0.32 -12.84 13.24
C ASN A 43 -0.89 -11.90 13.03
N ASP A 44 -0.61 -10.64 12.72
CA ASP A 44 -1.63 -9.63 12.47
C ASP A 44 -2.06 -9.65 10.99
N LYS A 45 -3.27 -9.18 10.71
CA LYS A 45 -3.75 -9.04 9.32
C LYS A 45 -2.99 -7.90 8.62
N PRO A 46 -2.86 -7.91 7.28
CA PRO A 46 -2.20 -6.85 6.52
C PRO A 46 -2.70 -5.43 6.87
N THR A 47 -3.99 -5.30 7.17
CA THR A 47 -4.60 -4.03 7.59
C THR A 47 -4.06 -3.50 8.92
N VAL A 48 -3.82 -4.39 9.88
CA VAL A 48 -3.27 -4.03 11.21
C VAL A 48 -1.78 -3.71 11.08
N VAL A 49 -1.05 -4.46 10.25
CA VAL A 49 0.36 -4.17 9.94
C VAL A 49 0.50 -2.79 9.29
N ALA A 50 -0.35 -2.46 8.32
CA ALA A 50 -0.36 -1.14 7.68
C ALA A 50 -0.65 0.00 8.67
N LEU A 51 -1.62 -0.18 9.57
CA LEU A 51 -1.93 0.83 10.60
C LEU A 51 -0.76 1.04 11.57
N ARG A 52 -0.02 -0.03 11.92
CA ARG A 52 1.19 0.09 12.74
C ARG A 52 2.31 0.82 12.02
N GLU A 53 2.53 0.54 10.74
CA GLU A 53 3.51 1.28 9.94
C GLU A 53 3.17 2.79 9.87
N ILE A 54 1.88 3.14 9.82
CA ILE A 54 1.42 4.53 9.84
C ILE A 54 1.60 5.15 11.24
N ALA A 55 1.28 4.41 12.30
CA ALA A 55 1.47 4.85 13.70
C ALA A 55 2.96 5.05 14.07
N GLU A 56 3.87 4.32 13.41
CA GLU A 56 5.32 4.52 13.55
C GLU A 56 5.87 5.63 12.61
N GLY A 57 5.01 6.27 11.80
CA GLY A 57 5.40 7.32 10.86
C GLY A 57 6.22 6.85 9.66
N ILE A 58 6.27 5.53 9.42
CA ILE A 58 7.07 4.90 8.36
C ILE A 58 6.36 5.01 7.00
N VAL A 59 5.03 4.94 7.01
CA VAL A 59 4.19 4.99 5.80
C VAL A 59 3.36 6.27 5.81
N THR A 60 3.58 7.10 4.79
CA THR A 60 2.85 8.36 4.56
C THR A 60 2.24 8.37 3.15
N ASN A 61 1.38 9.36 2.86
CA ASN A 61 0.82 9.53 1.52
C ASN A 61 1.90 9.73 0.45
N GLU A 62 2.95 10.49 0.77
CA GLU A 62 4.08 10.71 -0.14
C GLU A 62 4.84 9.41 -0.42
N PHE A 63 5.02 8.58 0.61
CA PHE A 63 5.67 7.27 0.48
C PHE A 63 4.92 6.36 -0.50
N ILE A 64 3.59 6.26 -0.39
CA ILE A 64 2.78 5.44 -1.31
C ILE A 64 2.80 6.01 -2.72
N ALA A 65 2.70 7.34 -2.87
CA ALA A 65 2.74 7.99 -4.19
C ALA A 65 4.08 7.75 -4.90
N ALA A 66 5.20 7.80 -4.18
CA ALA A 66 6.52 7.51 -4.74
C ALA A 66 6.65 6.04 -5.20
N GLU A 67 6.00 5.10 -4.51
CA GLU A 67 6.08 3.67 -4.86
C GLU A 67 5.17 3.26 -6.02
N GLU A 68 4.04 3.96 -6.28
CA GLU A 68 3.14 3.67 -7.41
C GLU A 68 3.80 3.97 -8.79
N ILE A 69 4.77 4.90 -8.83
CA ILE A 69 5.43 5.37 -10.08
C ILE A 69 6.31 4.29 -10.73
N VAL A 70 6.61 3.19 -10.03
CA VAL A 70 7.55 2.15 -10.51
C VAL A 70 6.85 0.93 -11.13
N THR A 71 5.52 0.81 -11.01
CA THR A 71 4.77 -0.39 -11.46
C THR A 71 3.94 -0.21 -12.73
N GLU A 72 4.11 0.88 -13.46
CA GLU A 72 3.52 1.04 -14.79
C GLU A 72 4.42 0.39 -15.85
N ASP A 73 4.72 -0.91 -15.72
CA ASP A 73 4.93 -1.70 -16.94
C ASP A 73 3.52 -1.88 -17.55
N PRO A 74 3.26 -1.39 -18.77
CA PRO A 74 1.94 -1.46 -19.35
C PRO A 74 1.63 -2.91 -19.68
N VAL A 75 0.95 -3.60 -18.76
CA VAL A 75 0.31 -4.91 -18.98
C VAL A 75 -0.65 -4.85 -20.19
N PHE A 76 -1.07 -3.64 -20.57
CA PHE A 76 -1.87 -3.37 -21.77
C PHE A 76 -1.10 -3.43 -23.10
N ALA A 77 0.23 -3.25 -23.13
CA ALA A 77 1.00 -3.25 -24.38
C ALA A 77 1.15 -4.66 -24.99
N ALA A 78 1.04 -5.71 -24.16
CA ALA A 78 1.21 -7.09 -24.62
C ALA A 78 0.02 -7.63 -25.46
N PHE A 79 -1.10 -6.89 -25.56
CA PHE A 79 -2.28 -7.32 -26.31
C PHE A 79 -2.42 -6.65 -27.69
N GLU A 80 -1.58 -5.67 -28.03
CA GLU A 80 -1.67 -4.95 -29.31
C GLU A 80 -0.80 -5.56 -30.43
N ASP A 81 0.21 -6.39 -30.11
CA ASP A 81 1.13 -6.95 -31.11
C ASP A 81 0.58 -8.18 -31.87
N GLU A 82 -0.43 -8.91 -31.37
CA GLU A 82 -0.95 -10.12 -32.06
C GLU A 82 -1.90 -9.83 -33.23
N ASN A 83 -2.37 -8.59 -33.41
CA ASN A 83 -3.40 -8.26 -34.43
C ASN A 83 -2.88 -7.55 -35.69
N ASN A 84 -1.56 -7.37 -35.86
CA ASN A 84 -1.02 -6.65 -37.04
C ASN A 84 -0.03 -7.44 -37.92
N GLU A 85 -0.02 -8.77 -37.87
CA GLU A 85 0.61 -9.61 -38.92
C GLU A 85 -0.45 -10.32 -39.77
N ALA A 86 -1.15 -9.55 -40.60
CA ALA A 86 -1.87 -10.08 -41.76
C ALA A 86 -2.00 -9.00 -42.86
N VAL A 87 -0.90 -8.76 -43.58
CA VAL A 87 -0.91 -8.22 -44.96
C VAL A 87 0.11 -9.00 -45.79
#